data_AF-A0ABD4VSB9-F1
#
_entry.id   AF-A0ABD4VSB9-F1
#
_cell.length_a   1.000
_cell.length_b   1.000
_cell.length_c   1.000
_cell.angle_alpha   90.00
_cell.angle_beta   90.00
_cell.angle_gamma   90.00
#
_symmetry.space_group_name_H-M   'P 1'
#
loop_
_entity.id
_entity.type
_entity.pdbx_description
1 polymer ?
#
loop_
_entity_poly.entity_id
_entity_poly.type
_entity_poly.pdbx_seq_one_letter_code
_entity_poly.pdbx_strand_id
1 'polypeptide(L)'
;MTEREIFMALVDGDSIQPSDAIILLEGDGFNRYHHATQLYKVGFAPIIVFSGGITNYDYGSYPYEKIKPLMLEQGVLESDLYHESTSLNTKQQADEIIKLCIIREWKRIILVGSHYHQYRAYLTFLKSMADANVRFLIYNSPVRNLMWFSSDFWGNRFDCLQREFERIDLYYDKGDLASYKDAIEYQRWKEKQ
;
A
#
# COMPACT_ATOMS: atom_id res chain seq x y z
N MET A 1 -20.51 13.61 10.54
CA MET A 1 -19.30 12.93 10.03
C MET A 1 -19.75 11.72 9.24
N THR A 2 -19.32 11.59 7.99
CA THR A 2 -19.66 10.48 7.09
C THR A 2 -18.78 9.25 7.35
N GLU A 3 -19.18 8.06 6.87
CA GLU A 3 -18.33 6.86 6.96
C GLU A 3 -16.98 7.07 6.28
N ARG A 4 -16.95 7.80 5.15
CA ARG A 4 -15.73 8.19 4.45
C ARG A 4 -14.80 9.02 5.33
N GLU A 5 -15.31 10.05 6.00
CA GLU A 5 -14.51 10.92 6.89
C GLU A 5 -13.94 10.13 8.08
N ILE A 6 -14.75 9.24 8.68
CA ILE A 6 -14.31 8.36 9.76
C ILE A 6 -13.21 7.42 9.27
N PHE A 7 -13.42 6.77 8.12
CA PHE A 7 -12.45 5.88 7.51
C PHE A 7 -11.12 6.58 7.24
N MET A 8 -11.14 7.79 6.66
CA MET A 8 -9.93 8.57 6.41
C MET A 8 -9.18 8.86 7.71
N ALA A 9 -9.88 9.31 8.76
CA ALA A 9 -9.27 9.56 10.06
C ALA A 9 -8.62 8.30 10.66
N LEU A 10 -9.24 7.13 10.49
CA LEU A 10 -8.69 5.85 10.96
C LEU A 10 -7.45 5.42 10.17
N VAL A 11 -7.43 5.61 8.84
CA VAL A 11 -6.26 5.29 8.01
C VAL A 11 -5.11 6.25 8.32
N ASP A 12 -5.40 7.54 8.46
CA ASP A 12 -4.38 8.56 8.75
C ASP A 12 -3.84 8.47 10.18
N GLY A 13 -4.64 7.95 11.10
CA GLY A 13 -4.26 7.69 12.50
C GLY A 13 -3.72 6.28 12.76
N ASP A 14 -3.58 5.44 11.74
CA ASP A 14 -3.11 4.06 11.91
C ASP A 14 -1.68 4.02 12.46
N SER A 15 -1.45 3.18 13.46
CA SER A 15 -0.18 3.07 14.16
C SER A 15 0.49 1.74 13.81
N ILE A 16 1.58 1.81 13.05
CA ILE A 16 2.32 0.63 12.61
C ILE A 16 2.89 -0.17 13.79
N GLN A 17 2.92 -1.50 13.64
CA GLN A 17 3.50 -2.44 14.59
C GLN A 17 4.54 -3.33 13.90
N PRO A 18 5.45 -3.98 14.65
CA PRO A 18 6.35 -4.98 14.09
C PRO A 18 5.58 -6.02 13.27
N SER A 19 6.00 -6.17 12.01
CA SER A 19 5.27 -6.92 10.99
C SER A 19 6.20 -7.91 10.29
N ASP A 20 5.62 -8.88 9.59
CA ASP A 20 6.38 -9.92 8.92
C ASP A 20 6.96 -9.41 7.58
N ALA A 21 6.29 -8.45 6.94
CA ALA A 21 6.76 -7.81 5.71
C ALA A 21 6.26 -6.36 5.55
N ILE A 22 7.06 -5.56 4.84
CA ILE A 22 6.69 -4.27 4.27
C ILE A 22 6.29 -4.50 2.81
N ILE A 23 5.06 -4.14 2.46
CA ILE A 23 4.52 -4.23 1.11
C ILE A 23 4.63 -2.85 0.47
N LEU A 24 5.61 -2.70 -0.41
CA LEU A 24 5.89 -1.48 -1.17
C LEU A 24 5.10 -1.52 -2.48
N LEU A 25 4.04 -0.71 -2.58
CA LEU A 25 3.27 -0.58 -3.82
C LEU A 25 3.95 0.37 -4.81
N GLU A 26 4.11 -0.06 -6.06
CA GLU A 26 4.70 0.77 -7.13
C GLU A 26 3.92 2.09 -7.37
N GLY A 27 4.65 3.16 -7.70
CA GLY A 27 4.09 4.49 -8.04
C GLY A 27 4.65 5.65 -7.23
N ASP A 28 4.26 6.87 -7.59
CA ASP A 28 4.69 8.13 -6.93
C ASP A 28 6.21 8.35 -6.89
N GLY A 29 6.88 7.86 -7.93
CA GLY A 29 8.29 8.03 -8.16
C GLY A 29 9.15 7.34 -7.12
N PHE A 30 9.98 8.14 -6.45
CA PHE A 30 10.97 7.65 -5.50
C PHE A 30 10.53 7.72 -4.04
N ASN A 31 9.37 8.33 -3.78
CA ASN A 31 8.90 8.61 -2.43
C ASN A 31 8.61 7.32 -1.63
N ARG A 32 7.93 6.36 -2.25
CA ARG A 32 7.47 5.15 -1.55
C ARG A 32 8.62 4.21 -1.17
N TYR A 33 9.59 4.02 -2.06
CA TYR A 33 10.70 3.11 -1.74
C TYR A 33 11.59 3.69 -0.63
N HIS A 34 11.82 5.01 -0.60
CA HIS A 34 12.56 5.65 0.49
C HIS A 34 11.88 5.45 1.85
N HIS A 35 10.55 5.52 1.90
CA HIS A 35 9.81 5.24 3.13
C HIS A 35 9.90 3.76 3.52
N ALA A 36 9.73 2.85 2.56
CA ALA A 36 9.86 1.40 2.81
C ALA A 36 11.26 1.01 3.31
N THR A 37 12.33 1.59 2.74
CA THR A 37 13.70 1.33 3.20
C THR A 37 13.94 1.88 4.60
N GLN A 38 13.39 3.05 4.95
CA GLN A 38 13.47 3.59 6.31
C GLN A 38 12.81 2.65 7.32
N LEU A 39 11.59 2.17 7.04
CA LEU A 39 10.88 1.22 7.90
C LEU A 39 11.67 -0.07 8.13
N TYR A 40 12.28 -0.61 7.07
CA TYR A 40 13.15 -1.78 7.14
C TYR A 40 14.38 -1.52 8.02
N LYS A 41 15.07 -0.39 7.82
CA LYS A 41 16.30 -0.05 8.57
C LYS A 41 16.06 0.13 10.07
N VAL A 42 14.90 0.65 10.47
CA VAL A 42 14.54 0.76 11.89
C VAL A 42 13.92 -0.52 12.46
N GLY A 43 13.82 -1.58 11.66
CA GLY A 43 13.43 -2.92 12.12
C GLY A 43 11.93 -3.16 12.23
N PHE A 44 11.08 -2.39 11.54
CA PHE A 44 9.62 -2.62 11.58
C PHE A 44 9.18 -3.92 10.88
N ALA A 45 9.94 -4.39 9.89
CA ALA A 45 9.78 -5.72 9.31
C ALA A 45 11.11 -6.19 8.71
N PRO A 46 11.37 -7.50 8.70
CA PRO A 46 12.62 -8.06 8.18
C PRO A 46 12.63 -8.21 6.64
N ILE A 47 11.50 -7.97 5.97
CA ILE A 47 11.34 -8.24 4.53
C ILE A 47 10.66 -7.04 3.86
N ILE A 48 11.09 -6.69 2.65
CA ILE A 48 10.36 -5.80 1.75
C ILE A 48 9.90 -6.59 0.52
N VAL A 49 8.63 -6.45 0.17
CA VAL A 49 8.07 -6.91 -1.11
C VAL A 49 7.77 -5.69 -1.96
N PHE A 50 8.49 -5.52 -3.06
CA PHE A 50 8.11 -4.60 -4.13
C PHE A 50 6.98 -5.26 -4.93
N SER A 51 5.78 -4.69 -4.91
CA SER A 51 4.60 -5.23 -5.60
C SER A 51 4.23 -4.36 -6.79
N GLY A 52 4.25 -4.98 -7.97
CA GLY A 52 4.03 -4.30 -9.23
C GLY A 52 5.00 -4.70 -10.34
N GLY A 53 4.45 -4.87 -11.54
CA GLY A 53 5.18 -5.12 -12.79
C GLY A 53 4.93 -4.07 -13.86
N ILE A 54 4.19 -2.99 -13.58
CA ILE A 54 3.85 -1.99 -14.60
C ILE A 54 4.86 -0.85 -14.62
N THR A 55 5.50 -0.64 -15.77
CA THR A 55 6.23 0.60 -16.02
C THR A 55 5.27 1.64 -16.57
N ASN A 56 4.99 2.67 -15.78
CA ASN A 56 4.14 3.77 -16.20
C ASN A 56 4.60 5.09 -15.55
N TYR A 57 5.40 5.84 -16.28
CA TYR A 57 5.99 7.09 -15.81
C TYR A 57 4.95 8.19 -15.54
N ASP A 58 3.79 8.15 -16.22
CA ASP A 58 2.70 9.11 -16.02
C ASP A 58 2.01 8.94 -14.65
N TYR A 59 2.30 7.84 -13.94
CA TYR A 59 1.88 7.60 -12.55
C TYR A 59 3.07 7.49 -11.58
N GLY A 60 4.28 7.83 -12.06
CA GLY A 60 5.51 7.65 -11.31
C GLY A 60 5.82 6.17 -11.00
N SER A 61 5.29 5.22 -11.77
CA SER A 61 5.64 3.80 -11.64
C SER A 61 6.91 3.51 -12.42
N TYR A 62 7.97 3.20 -11.68
CA TYR A 62 9.30 2.86 -12.21
C TYR A 62 9.52 1.34 -12.11
N PRO A 63 10.21 0.73 -13.09
CA PRO A 63 10.49 -0.70 -13.06
C PRO A 63 11.35 -1.08 -11.86
N TYR A 64 11.16 -2.30 -11.36
CA TYR A 64 11.90 -2.83 -10.22
C TYR A 64 13.41 -2.80 -10.44
N GLU A 65 13.89 -3.05 -11.66
CA GLU A 65 15.31 -3.00 -12.04
C GLU A 65 15.95 -1.63 -11.82
N LYS A 66 15.14 -0.55 -11.81
CA LYS A 66 15.60 0.81 -11.50
C LYS A 66 15.56 1.12 -10.01
N ILE A 67 14.59 0.56 -9.28
CA ILE A 67 14.42 0.84 -7.84
C ILE A 67 15.30 -0.06 -6.97
N LYS A 68 15.48 -1.33 -7.35
CA LYS A 68 16.28 -2.32 -6.61
C LYS A 68 17.69 -1.80 -6.26
N PRO A 69 18.51 -1.28 -7.20
CA PRO A 69 19.85 -0.80 -6.86
C PRO A 69 19.85 0.30 -5.79
N LEU A 70 18.86 1.20 -5.83
CA LEU A 70 18.71 2.31 -4.88
C LEU A 70 18.35 1.80 -3.47
N MET A 71 17.52 0.76 -3.37
CA MET A 71 17.19 0.14 -2.10
C MET A 71 18.39 -0.59 -1.50
N LEU A 72 19.18 -1.29 -2.33
CA LEU A 72 20.40 -1.97 -1.90
C LEU A 72 21.45 -0.96 -1.41
N GLU A 73 21.64 0.15 -2.13
CA GLU A 73 22.53 1.25 -1.72
C GLU A 73 22.12 1.85 -0.37
N GLN A 74 20.82 1.85 -0.07
CA GLN A 74 20.30 2.34 1.21
C GLN A 74 20.43 1.34 2.36
N GLY A 75 20.97 0.14 2.10
CA GLY A 75 21.25 -0.89 3.09
C GLY A 75 20.17 -1.95 3.25
N VAL A 76 19.26 -2.09 2.29
CA VAL A 76 18.37 -3.26 2.22
C VAL A 76 19.19 -4.46 1.74
N LEU A 77 19.13 -5.58 2.45
CA LEU A 77 19.79 -6.81 2.01
C LEU A 77 19.04 -7.42 0.81
N GLU A 78 19.78 -7.90 -0.18
CA GLU A 78 19.17 -8.52 -1.36
C GLU A 78 18.35 -9.78 -1.01
N SER A 79 18.76 -10.52 0.02
CA SER A 79 18.00 -11.68 0.54
C SER A 79 16.63 -11.32 1.11
N ASP A 80 16.44 -10.06 1.47
CA ASP A 80 15.26 -9.57 2.19
C ASP A 80 14.32 -8.80 1.26
N LEU A 81 14.71 -8.64 -0.02
CA LEU A 81 13.96 -7.92 -1.03
C LEU A 81 13.35 -8.88 -2.06
N TYR A 82 12.02 -8.93 -2.07
CA TYR A 82 11.25 -9.73 -3.01
C TYR A 82 10.57 -8.84 -4.04
N HIS A 83 10.44 -9.35 -5.27
CA HIS A 83 9.67 -8.70 -6.33
C HIS A 83 8.46 -9.55 -6.68
N GLU A 84 7.27 -9.00 -6.48
CA GLU A 84 6.03 -9.48 -7.09
C GLU A 84 5.85 -8.72 -8.41
N SER A 85 6.14 -9.40 -9.53
CA SER A 85 6.29 -8.77 -10.85
C SER A 85 5.09 -8.95 -11.79
N THR A 86 4.03 -9.60 -11.32
CA THR A 86 2.92 -10.03 -12.19
C THR A 86 1.79 -9.01 -12.25
N SER A 87 1.64 -8.22 -11.19
CA SER A 87 0.52 -7.29 -11.04
C SER A 87 0.67 -6.03 -11.89
N LEU A 88 -0.38 -5.67 -12.61
CA LEU A 88 -0.46 -4.48 -13.47
C LEU A 88 -1.39 -3.40 -12.90
N ASN A 89 -2.07 -3.68 -11.79
CA ASN A 89 -2.95 -2.76 -11.10
C ASN A 89 -3.08 -3.14 -9.61
N THR A 90 -3.64 -2.23 -8.81
CA THR A 90 -3.76 -2.39 -7.36
C THR A 90 -4.57 -3.61 -6.94
N LYS A 91 -5.58 -4.05 -7.71
CA LYS A 91 -6.37 -5.25 -7.39
C LYS A 91 -5.54 -6.51 -7.52
N GLN A 92 -4.77 -6.63 -8.60
CA GLN A 92 -3.84 -7.73 -8.80
C GLN A 92 -2.75 -7.73 -7.73
N GLN A 93 -2.20 -6.56 -7.39
CA GLN A 93 -1.20 -6.42 -6.31
C GLN A 93 -1.77 -6.95 -4.99
N ALA A 94 -2.99 -6.55 -4.63
CA ALA A 94 -3.65 -7.05 -3.44
C ALA A 94 -3.84 -8.57 -3.47
N ASP A 95 -4.32 -9.13 -4.59
CA ASP A 95 -4.54 -10.57 -4.74
C ASP A 95 -3.24 -11.38 -4.60
N GLU A 96 -2.16 -10.96 -5.26
CA GLU A 96 -0.87 -11.64 -5.21
C GLU A 96 -0.20 -11.51 -3.83
N ILE A 97 -0.32 -10.36 -3.17
CA ILE A 97 0.19 -10.20 -1.81
C ILE A 97 -0.62 -11.04 -0.80
N ILE A 98 -1.94 -11.14 -0.93
CA ILE A 98 -2.75 -12.02 -0.09
C ILE A 98 -2.33 -13.49 -0.28
N LYS A 99 -2.10 -13.93 -1.52
CA LYS A 99 -1.55 -15.28 -1.80
C LYS A 99 -0.18 -15.48 -1.15
N LEU A 100 0.71 -14.49 -1.26
CA LEU A 100 2.04 -14.54 -0.66
C LEU A 100 1.96 -14.63 0.87
N CYS A 101 1.07 -13.87 1.51
CA CYS A 101 0.83 -13.94 2.96
C CYS A 101 0.38 -15.34 3.39
N ILE A 102 -0.48 -16.01 2.61
CA ILE A 102 -0.91 -17.39 2.88
C ILE A 102 0.30 -18.35 2.78
N ILE A 103 1.05 -18.28 1.69
CA ILE A 103 2.20 -19.18 1.43
C ILE A 103 3.30 -19.01 2.47
N ARG A 104 3.56 -17.78 2.92
CA ARG A 104 4.59 -17.44 3.90
C ARG A 104 4.10 -17.46 5.34
N GLU A 105 2.82 -17.77 5.56
CA GLU A 105 2.14 -17.72 6.85
C GLU A 105 2.24 -16.36 7.58
N TRP A 106 2.45 -15.27 6.84
CA TRP A 106 2.51 -13.93 7.41
C TRP A 106 1.18 -13.55 8.05
N LYS A 107 1.25 -12.94 9.22
CA LYS A 107 0.10 -12.50 10.02
C LYS A 107 -0.04 -10.99 10.03
N ARG A 108 1.05 -10.26 9.91
CA ARG A 108 1.11 -8.79 9.96
C ARG A 108 1.89 -8.26 8.76
N ILE A 109 1.32 -7.28 8.06
CA ILE A 109 1.99 -6.56 6.98
C ILE A 109 1.88 -5.05 7.17
N ILE A 110 2.89 -4.33 6.72
CA ILE A 110 2.87 -2.86 6.60
C ILE A 110 2.63 -2.52 5.14
N LEU A 111 1.54 -1.82 4.84
CA LEU A 111 1.19 -1.40 3.50
C LEU A 111 1.70 0.01 3.23
N VAL A 112 2.64 0.15 2.30
CA VAL A 112 3.27 1.41 1.91
C VAL A 112 2.76 1.88 0.56
N GLY A 113 1.97 2.95 0.59
CA GLY A 113 1.56 3.73 -0.57
C GLY A 113 1.84 5.22 -0.37
N SER A 114 1.42 6.06 -1.32
CA SER A 114 1.39 7.51 -1.12
C SER A 114 0.20 7.92 -0.30
N HIS A 115 0.30 9.05 0.41
CA HIS A 115 -0.78 9.61 1.23
C HIS A 115 -2.14 9.62 0.53
N TYR A 116 -2.18 10.10 -0.72
CA TYR A 116 -3.42 10.14 -1.51
C TYR A 116 -3.92 8.78 -2.01
N HIS A 117 -3.03 7.79 -2.17
CA HIS A 117 -3.33 6.48 -2.74
C HIS A 117 -3.68 5.42 -1.68
N GLN A 118 -3.20 5.61 -0.45
CA GLN A 118 -3.32 4.64 0.64
C GLN A 118 -4.76 4.20 0.89
N TYR A 119 -5.72 5.12 0.80
CA TYR A 119 -7.14 4.84 1.01
C TYR A 119 -7.67 3.78 0.05
N ARG A 120 -7.45 3.96 -1.26
CA ARG A 120 -7.91 3.01 -2.27
C ARG A 120 -7.19 1.69 -2.12
N ALA A 121 -5.86 1.72 -1.98
CA ALA A 121 -5.06 0.51 -1.79
C ALA A 121 -5.56 -0.32 -0.59
N TYR A 122 -5.80 0.33 0.55
CA TYR A 122 -6.29 -0.36 1.73
C TYR A 122 -7.66 -1.00 1.52
N LEU A 123 -8.63 -0.30 0.93
CA LEU A 123 -9.93 -0.89 0.59
C LEU A 123 -9.81 -2.06 -0.39
N THR A 124 -8.87 -1.99 -1.35
CA THR A 124 -8.58 -3.09 -2.27
C THR A 124 -8.06 -4.32 -1.53
N PHE A 125 -7.08 -4.12 -0.63
CA PHE A 125 -6.51 -5.21 0.16
C PHE A 125 -7.53 -5.86 1.09
N LEU A 126 -8.41 -5.06 1.72
CA LEU A 126 -9.50 -5.59 2.53
C LEU A 126 -10.48 -6.43 1.70
N LYS A 127 -10.78 -6.01 0.48
CA LYS A 127 -11.63 -6.78 -0.44
C LYS A 127 -10.98 -8.10 -0.84
N SER A 128 -9.74 -8.08 -1.29
CA SER A 128 -8.98 -9.29 -1.66
C SER A 128 -8.89 -10.28 -0.50
N MET A 129 -8.67 -9.79 0.72
CA MET A 129 -8.65 -10.61 1.93
C MET A 129 -10.02 -11.26 2.22
N ALA A 130 -11.10 -10.49 2.08
CA ALA A 130 -12.46 -11.01 2.24
C ALA A 130 -12.82 -12.05 1.15
N ASP A 131 -12.47 -11.80 -0.11
CA ASP A 131 -12.71 -12.71 -1.23
C ASP A 131 -11.95 -14.03 -1.08
N ALA A 132 -10.73 -13.98 -0.53
CA ALA A 132 -9.94 -15.15 -0.20
C ALA A 132 -10.38 -15.85 1.11
N ASN A 133 -11.36 -15.30 1.83
CA ASN A 133 -11.83 -15.78 3.14
C ASN A 133 -10.68 -16.01 4.15
N VAL A 134 -9.72 -15.09 4.17
CA VAL A 134 -8.59 -15.07 5.11
C VAL A 134 -8.61 -13.79 5.92
N ARG A 135 -7.78 -13.71 6.96
CA ARG A 135 -7.67 -12.49 7.75
C ARG A 135 -6.25 -12.28 8.27
N PHE A 136 -5.69 -11.12 7.95
CA PHE A 136 -4.36 -10.65 8.35
C PHE A 136 -4.46 -9.26 8.95
N LEU A 137 -3.45 -8.86 9.71
CA LEU A 137 -3.30 -7.51 10.25
C LEU A 137 -2.54 -6.63 9.24
N ILE A 138 -3.26 -5.70 8.64
CA ILE A 138 -2.70 -4.68 7.75
C ILE A 138 -2.51 -3.36 8.53
N TYR A 139 -1.30 -2.82 8.50
CA TYR A 139 -0.97 -1.51 9.04
C TYR A 139 -0.66 -0.53 7.91
N ASN A 140 -1.38 0.59 7.85
CA ASN A 140 -1.17 1.62 6.85
C ASN A 140 0.05 2.47 7.21
N SER A 141 0.99 2.61 6.27
CA SER A 141 2.14 3.49 6.42
C SER A 141 2.35 4.33 5.15
N PRO A 142 1.44 5.29 4.88
CA PRO A 142 1.60 6.16 3.73
C PRO A 142 2.84 7.03 3.88
N VAL A 143 3.46 7.39 2.75
CA VAL A 143 4.51 8.42 2.75
C VAL A 143 3.91 9.76 3.22
N ARG A 144 4.61 10.44 4.14
CA ARG A 144 4.20 11.73 4.72
C ARG A 144 5.21 12.83 4.40
N ASN A 145 4.87 14.06 4.78
CA ASN A 145 5.73 15.25 4.66
C ASN A 145 6.09 15.63 3.20
N LEU A 146 5.20 15.32 2.26
CA LEU A 146 5.33 15.73 0.86
C LEU A 146 4.49 16.99 0.61
N MET A 147 4.95 17.83 -0.32
CA MET A 147 4.22 19.02 -0.74
C MET A 147 2.97 18.63 -1.55
N TRP A 148 1.83 19.22 -1.20
CA TRP A 148 0.54 18.90 -1.81
C TRP A 148 0.31 19.57 -3.16
N PHE A 149 0.77 20.80 -3.29
CA PHE A 149 0.49 21.66 -4.44
C PHE A 149 1.66 21.79 -5.42
N SER A 150 2.82 21.20 -5.09
CA SER A 150 3.93 21.11 -6.04
C SER A 150 3.59 20.09 -7.12
N SER A 151 3.83 20.45 -8.38
CA SER A 151 3.67 19.54 -9.50
C SER A 151 4.88 18.63 -9.64
N ASP A 152 4.63 17.33 -9.64
CA ASP A 152 5.54 16.32 -10.15
C ASP A 152 5.20 16.02 -11.63
N PHE A 153 5.98 15.17 -12.30
CA PHE A 153 5.72 14.78 -13.69
C PHE A 153 4.33 14.16 -13.90
N TRP A 154 3.78 13.49 -12.88
CA TRP A 154 2.46 12.85 -12.86
C TRP A 154 1.36 13.73 -12.23
N GLY A 155 1.61 15.04 -12.07
CA GLY A 155 0.69 16.00 -11.47
C GLY A 155 1.00 16.33 -10.00
N ASN A 156 0.13 17.12 -9.38
CA ASN A 156 0.23 17.43 -7.94
C ASN A 156 -0.61 16.46 -7.11
N ARG A 157 -0.32 16.38 -5.81
CA ARG A 157 -0.95 15.40 -4.90
C ARG A 157 -2.40 15.74 -4.59
N PHE A 158 -2.76 17.02 -4.62
CA PHE A 158 -4.13 17.46 -4.42
C PHE A 158 -5.06 16.90 -5.52
N ASP A 159 -4.69 17.04 -6.78
CA ASP A 159 -5.46 16.51 -7.91
C ASP A 159 -5.42 14.98 -7.92
N CYS A 160 -4.29 14.37 -7.55
CA CYS A 160 -4.21 12.91 -7.38
C CYS A 160 -5.21 12.42 -6.34
N LEU A 161 -5.36 13.11 -5.20
CA LEU A 161 -6.33 12.73 -4.17
C LEU A 161 -7.77 12.79 -4.69
N GLN A 162 -8.14 13.84 -5.43
CA GLN A 162 -9.46 13.95 -6.04
C GLN A 162 -9.75 12.76 -6.95
N ARG A 163 -8.82 12.45 -7.87
CA ARG A 163 -8.93 11.30 -8.78
C ARG A 163 -8.96 9.96 -8.04
N GLU A 164 -8.28 9.83 -6.91
CA GLU A 164 -8.32 8.59 -6.12
C GLU A 164 -9.70 8.36 -5.51
N PHE A 165 -10.44 9.40 -5.12
CA PHE A 165 -11.82 9.23 -4.65
C PHE A 165 -12.80 8.90 -5.79
N GLU A 166 -12.66 9.51 -6.96
CA GLU A 166 -13.42 9.12 -8.15
C GLU A 166 -13.18 7.63 -8.50
N ARG A 167 -11.92 7.18 -8.37
CA ARG A 167 -11.55 5.77 -8.55
C ARG A 167 -12.11 4.88 -7.46
N ILE A 168 -12.16 5.33 -6.20
CA ILE A 168 -12.76 4.55 -5.12
C ILE A 168 -14.24 4.28 -5.44
N ASP A 169 -15.00 5.31 -5.83
CA ASP A 169 -16.41 5.13 -6.19
C ASP A 169 -16.55 4.16 -7.38
N LEU A 170 -15.77 4.38 -8.45
CA LEU A 170 -15.78 3.53 -9.64
C LEU A 170 -15.45 2.06 -9.36
N TYR A 171 -14.39 1.79 -8.58
CA TYR A 171 -13.95 0.42 -8.31
C TYR A 171 -14.78 -0.25 -7.22
N TYR A 172 -15.41 0.52 -6.33
CA TYR A 172 -16.42 0.01 -5.42
C TYR A 172 -17.64 -0.51 -6.18
N ASP A 173 -18.15 0.26 -7.15
CA ASP A 173 -19.29 -0.16 -8.00
C ASP A 173 -18.98 -1.40 -8.84
N LYS A 174 -17.70 -1.63 -9.19
CA LYS A 174 -17.23 -2.85 -9.86
C LYS A 174 -17.08 -4.05 -8.92
N GLY A 175 -17.17 -3.86 -7.61
CA GLY A 175 -16.95 -4.90 -6.61
C GLY A 175 -15.49 -5.19 -6.31
N ASP A 176 -14.55 -4.34 -6.74
CA ASP A 176 -13.10 -4.51 -6.55
C ASP A 176 -12.61 -3.97 -5.20
N LEU A 177 -13.44 -3.18 -4.50
CA LEU A 177 -13.10 -2.56 -3.21
C LEU A 177 -14.09 -2.97 -2.11
N ALA A 178 -13.59 -2.97 -0.88
CA ALA A 178 -14.42 -3.04 0.31
C ALA A 178 -15.14 -1.69 0.51
N SER A 179 -16.29 -1.70 1.17
CA SER A 179 -16.95 -0.45 1.56
C SER A 179 -16.18 0.25 2.69
N TYR A 180 -16.41 1.55 2.88
CA TYR A 180 -15.90 2.26 4.05
C TYR A 180 -16.38 1.63 5.36
N LYS A 181 -17.62 1.14 5.38
CA LYS A 181 -18.19 0.42 6.52
C LYS A 181 -17.42 -0.87 6.82
N ASP A 182 -17.12 -1.68 5.81
CA ASP A 182 -16.32 -2.91 5.98
C ASP A 182 -14.94 -2.58 6.55
N ALA A 183 -14.32 -1.49 6.09
CA ALA A 183 -13.03 -1.05 6.61
C ALA A 183 -13.08 -0.59 8.07
N ILE A 184 -14.14 0.13 8.46
CA ILE A 184 -14.36 0.54 9.86
C ILE A 184 -14.60 -0.70 10.75
N GLU A 185 -15.38 -1.67 10.28
CA GLU A 185 -15.61 -2.92 11.00
C GLU A 185 -14.33 -3.76 11.14
N TYR A 186 -13.52 -3.81 10.08
CA TYR A 186 -12.20 -4.41 10.14
C TYR A 186 -11.31 -3.71 11.18
N GLN A 187 -11.28 -2.37 11.23
CA GLN A 187 -10.46 -1.66 12.22
C GLN A 187 -10.91 -1.94 13.67
N ARG A 188 -12.22 -2.03 13.92
CA ARG A 188 -12.75 -2.44 15.23
C ARG A 188 -12.33 -3.86 15.63
N TRP A 189 -12.16 -4.74 14.65
CA TRP A 189 -11.64 -6.09 14.88
C TRP A 189 -10.12 -6.05 15.12
N LYS A 190 -9.38 -5.28 14.31
CA LYS A 190 -7.92 -5.11 14.37
C LYS A 190 -7.47 -4.67 15.75
N GLU A 191 -8.16 -3.71 16.37
CA GLU A 191 -7.84 -3.19 17.71
C GLU A 191 -7.90 -4.23 18.84
N LYS A 192 -8.59 -5.35 18.61
CA LYS A 192 -8.76 -6.42 19.60
C LYS A 192 -7.76 -7.56 19.46
N GLN A 193 -6.88 -7.51 18.45
CA GLN A 193 -5.91 -8.58 18.16
C GLN A 193 -4.63 -8.43 18.97
#